data_AF-A0A2P8WHR4-F1
#
_entry.id   AF-A0A2P8WHR4-F1
#
_cell.length_a   1.000
_cell.length_b   1.000
_cell.length_c   1.000
_cell.angle_alpha   90.00
_cell.angle_beta   90.00
_cell.angle_gamma   90.00
#
_symmetry.space_group_name_H-M   'P 1'
#
loop_
_entity.id
_entity.type
_entity.pdbx_description
1 polymer ?
#
loop_
_entity_poly.entity_id
_entity_poly.type
_entity_poly.pdbx_seq_one_letter_code
_entity_poly.pdbx_strand_id
1 'polypeptide(L)'
;ALGDESKAEEALSELEQDIATTRANFQSIVEDAPKALVLAANRLVGGNIFAITSQSYLGELMEELGFELVAPENGKNSAPLSLEALPELNEADHIFVLGYSMGDESAQQPDDPDQLLQQQTAGIEADWQENAIAQSLSATKANQVYFRTYLLWNGLNGPIGTRLVLQEIEQMLMQR
;
A
#
# COMPACT_ATOMS: atom_id res chain seq x y z
N ALA A 1 -29.83 6.53 -4.83
CA ALA A 1 -29.23 7.47 -3.87
C ALA A 1 -30.11 7.51 -2.62
N LEU A 2 -29.53 7.50 -1.42
CA LEU A 2 -30.26 7.40 -0.14
C LEU A 2 -30.94 8.72 0.30
N GLY A 3 -30.81 9.79 -0.49
CA GLY A 3 -31.49 11.08 -0.23
C GLY A 3 -30.91 11.87 0.94
N ASP A 4 -29.71 11.54 1.40
CA ASP A 4 -29.08 12.09 2.62
C ASP A 4 -27.80 12.87 2.24
N GLU A 5 -27.97 13.87 1.36
CA GLU A 5 -26.89 14.66 0.74
C GLU A 5 -26.02 15.38 1.79
N SER A 6 -26.64 15.92 2.84
CA SER A 6 -25.92 16.59 3.94
C SER A 6 -24.95 15.67 4.68
N LYS A 7 -25.28 14.38 4.89
CA LYS A 7 -24.35 13.44 5.54
C LYS A 7 -23.23 13.00 4.61
N ALA A 8 -23.50 12.95 3.31
CA ALA A 8 -22.45 12.69 2.32
C ALA A 8 -21.46 13.85 2.27
N GLU A 9 -21.94 15.10 2.27
CA GLU A 9 -21.09 16.30 2.33
C GLU A 9 -20.25 16.35 3.62
N GLU A 10 -20.85 16.06 4.78
CA GLU A 10 -20.12 16.00 6.05
C GLU A 10 -19.02 14.94 6.03
N ALA A 11 -19.33 13.71 5.58
CA ALA A 11 -18.34 12.64 5.49
C ALA A 11 -17.19 12.95 4.51
N LEU A 12 -17.48 13.67 3.41
CA LEU A 12 -16.46 14.14 2.47
C LEU A 12 -15.60 15.25 3.08
N SER A 13 -16.20 16.23 3.75
CA SER A 13 -15.45 17.31 4.41
C SER A 13 -14.54 16.77 5.51
N GLU A 14 -14.99 15.78 6.29
CA GLU A 14 -14.14 15.13 7.30
C GLU A 14 -12.97 14.40 6.64
N LEU A 15 -13.23 13.68 5.54
CA LEU A 15 -12.20 12.97 4.80
C LEU A 15 -11.13 13.92 4.26
N GLU A 16 -11.54 15.02 3.63
CA GLU A 16 -10.62 16.04 3.11
C GLU A 16 -9.76 16.62 4.23
N GLN A 17 -10.32 16.83 5.42
CA GLN A 17 -9.59 17.30 6.59
C GLN A 17 -8.60 16.25 7.10
N ASP A 18 -8.97 14.98 7.15
CA ASP A 18 -8.09 13.88 7.55
C ASP A 18 -6.89 13.76 6.59
N ILE A 19 -7.14 13.81 5.28
CA ILE A 19 -6.08 13.80 4.25
C ILE A 19 -5.17 15.01 4.41
N ALA A 20 -5.73 16.22 4.56
CA ALA A 20 -4.93 17.43 4.71
C ALA A 20 -4.07 17.42 5.98
N THR A 21 -4.62 16.92 7.09
CA THR A 21 -3.90 16.77 8.35
C THR A 21 -2.76 15.75 8.21
N THR A 22 -3.06 14.59 7.62
CA THR A 22 -2.07 13.52 7.41
C THR A 22 -0.93 13.98 6.49
N ARG A 23 -1.26 14.65 5.38
CA ARG A 23 -0.27 15.28 4.48
C ARG A 23 0.63 16.26 5.22
N ALA A 24 0.07 17.11 6.07
CA ALA A 24 0.86 18.08 6.86
C ALA A 24 1.79 17.36 7.85
N ASN A 25 1.34 16.27 8.48
CA ASN A 25 2.17 15.45 9.37
C ASN A 25 3.33 14.78 8.64
N PHE A 26 3.11 14.36 7.38
CA PHE A 26 4.10 13.68 6.56
C PHE A 26 5.04 14.58 5.80
N GLN A 27 4.79 15.89 5.76
CA GLN A 27 5.54 16.81 4.92
C GLN A 27 7.06 16.62 5.03
N SER A 28 7.59 16.56 6.25
CA SER A 28 9.04 16.38 6.47
C SER A 28 9.58 15.01 6.03
N ILE A 29 8.77 13.95 6.07
CA ILE A 29 9.15 12.60 5.66
C ILE A 29 9.19 12.54 4.12
N VAL A 30 8.13 13.05 3.49
CA VAL A 30 7.97 13.04 2.03
C VAL A 30 8.95 14.00 1.36
N GLU A 31 9.33 15.11 2.00
CA GLU A 31 10.36 16.02 1.47
C GLU A 31 11.76 15.38 1.40
N ASP A 32 12.10 14.48 2.33
CA ASP A 32 13.39 13.78 2.37
C ASP A 32 13.39 12.51 1.49
N ALA A 33 12.25 11.82 1.43
CA ALA A 33 12.08 10.53 0.77
C ALA A 33 10.74 10.47 -0.01
N PRO A 34 10.60 11.23 -1.11
CA PRO A 34 9.32 11.39 -1.79
C PRO A 34 8.86 10.13 -2.53
N LYS A 35 9.76 9.25 -2.95
CA LYS A 35 9.42 8.21 -3.92
C LYS A 35 8.82 6.97 -3.27
N ALA A 36 7.61 6.60 -3.67
CA ALA A 36 6.92 5.42 -3.19
C ALA A 36 6.61 4.45 -4.33
N LEU A 37 7.00 3.18 -4.15
CA LEU A 37 6.51 2.07 -4.95
C LEU A 37 5.43 1.34 -4.15
N VAL A 38 4.23 1.20 -4.72
CA VAL A 38 3.14 0.43 -4.10
C VAL A 38 2.89 -0.81 -4.94
N LEU A 39 3.08 -1.99 -4.35
CA LEU A 39 2.92 -3.28 -4.99
C LEU A 39 1.70 -4.00 -4.42
N ALA A 40 0.90 -4.65 -5.27
CA ALA A 40 -0.01 -5.70 -4.85
C ALA A 40 0.56 -7.05 -5.30
N ALA A 41 0.75 -7.97 -4.35
CA ALA A 41 1.31 -9.28 -4.67
C ALA A 41 0.82 -10.39 -3.74
N ASN A 42 0.60 -11.58 -4.30
CA ASN A 42 0.35 -12.78 -3.48
C ASN A 42 1.64 -13.54 -3.16
N ARG A 43 2.57 -13.62 -4.11
CA ARG A 43 3.89 -14.27 -4.01
C ARG A 43 4.87 -13.56 -4.95
N LEU A 44 6.16 -13.52 -4.62
CA LEU A 44 7.18 -13.00 -5.54
C LEU A 44 7.56 -14.03 -6.61
N VAL A 45 7.64 -15.31 -6.22
CA VAL A 45 8.04 -16.39 -7.11
C VAL A 45 6.82 -17.24 -7.47
N GLY A 46 6.51 -17.33 -8.76
CA GLY A 46 5.34 -18.08 -9.24
C GLY A 46 3.99 -17.45 -8.89
N GLY A 47 3.99 -16.24 -8.33
CA GLY A 47 2.80 -15.43 -8.07
C GLY A 47 2.60 -14.32 -9.10
N ASN A 48 1.71 -13.41 -8.75
CA ASN A 48 1.48 -12.18 -9.49
C ASN A 48 1.98 -10.99 -8.68
N ILE A 49 2.62 -10.05 -9.36
CA ILE A 49 3.05 -8.76 -8.82
C ILE A 49 2.43 -7.70 -9.71
N PHE A 50 1.79 -6.72 -9.09
CA PHE A 50 1.24 -5.55 -9.77
C PHE A 50 1.75 -4.29 -9.10
N ALA A 51 2.24 -3.33 -9.87
CA ALA A 51 2.46 -1.98 -9.38
C ALA A 51 1.12 -1.22 -9.42
N ILE A 52 0.77 -0.58 -8.31
CA ILE A 52 -0.34 0.37 -8.23
C ILE A 52 0.12 1.69 -8.87
N THR A 53 -0.72 2.27 -9.73
CA THR A 53 -0.41 3.52 -10.43
C THR A 53 -1.28 4.67 -9.91
N SER A 54 -0.91 5.89 -10.28
CA SER A 54 -1.68 7.12 -10.00
C SER A 54 -3.09 7.16 -10.60
N GLN A 55 -3.43 6.23 -11.51
CA GLN A 55 -4.80 6.11 -12.03
C GLN A 55 -5.73 5.30 -11.12
N SER A 56 -5.20 4.70 -10.06
CA SER A 56 -6.02 4.05 -9.04
C SER A 56 -6.38 5.03 -7.93
N TYR A 57 -7.49 4.74 -7.24
CA TYR A 57 -7.88 5.47 -6.03
C TYR A 57 -6.75 5.50 -4.98
N LEU A 58 -6.10 4.36 -4.71
CA LEU A 58 -5.00 4.31 -3.76
C LEU A 58 -3.79 5.10 -4.26
N GLY A 59 -3.50 5.06 -5.56
CA GLY A 59 -2.41 5.83 -6.12
C GLY A 59 -2.63 7.34 -6.00
N GLU A 60 -3.84 7.81 -6.33
CA GLU A 60 -4.25 9.19 -6.14
C GLU A 60 -4.13 9.61 -4.67
N LEU A 61 -4.58 8.77 -3.73
CA LEU A 61 -4.41 9.04 -2.30
C LEU A 61 -2.93 9.20 -1.90
N MET A 62 -2.03 8.33 -2.41
CA MET A 62 -0.60 8.42 -2.11
C MET A 62 0.02 9.72 -2.65
N GLU A 63 -0.38 10.14 -3.86
CA GLU A 63 0.04 11.42 -4.43
C GLU A 63 -0.54 12.62 -3.65
N GLU A 64 -1.79 12.52 -3.19
CA GLU A 64 -2.42 13.55 -2.34
C GLU A 64 -1.70 13.72 -0.99
N LEU A 65 -1.08 12.66 -0.48
CA LEU A 65 -0.21 12.70 0.70
C LEU A 65 1.19 13.27 0.41
N GLY A 66 1.52 13.45 -0.86
CA GLY A 66 2.74 14.09 -1.35
C GLY A 66 3.76 13.14 -1.99
N PHE A 67 3.50 11.83 -2.05
CA PHE A 67 4.47 10.87 -2.61
C PHE A 67 4.61 10.96 -4.14
N GLU A 68 5.86 10.84 -4.59
CA GLU A 68 6.39 10.40 -5.89
C GLU A 68 6.03 8.95 -6.27
N LEU A 69 4.92 8.63 -6.95
CA LEU A 69 4.68 7.22 -7.33
C LEU A 69 5.66 6.71 -8.39
N VAL A 70 6.43 5.68 -8.03
CA VAL A 70 7.32 4.96 -8.94
C VAL A 70 6.56 3.73 -9.47
N ALA A 71 6.06 3.81 -10.69
CA ALA A 71 5.37 2.70 -11.35
C ALA A 71 5.54 2.75 -12.88
N PRO A 72 5.42 1.60 -13.58
CA PRO A 72 5.43 1.61 -15.04
C PRO A 72 4.25 2.41 -15.61
N GLU A 73 4.53 3.32 -16.56
CA GLU A 73 3.49 4.02 -17.30
C GLU A 73 2.72 3.05 -18.20
N ASN A 74 1.45 2.79 -17.89
CA ASN A 74 0.66 1.83 -18.68
C ASN A 74 -0.80 2.24 -18.95
N GLY A 75 -1.20 3.44 -18.54
CA GLY A 75 -2.56 3.93 -18.79
C GLY A 75 -3.66 3.24 -17.95
N LYS A 76 -3.31 2.47 -16.92
CA LYS A 76 -4.26 1.65 -16.13
C LYS A 76 -4.00 1.82 -14.63
N ASN A 77 -5.00 1.50 -13.82
CA ASN A 77 -4.95 1.57 -12.35
C ASN A 77 -3.84 0.70 -11.72
N SER A 78 -3.43 -0.37 -12.42
CA SER A 78 -2.30 -1.20 -12.02
C SER A 78 -1.55 -1.73 -13.23
N ALA A 79 -0.26 -2.01 -13.04
CA ALA A 79 0.63 -2.55 -14.05
C ALA A 79 1.17 -3.92 -13.61
N PRO A 80 0.97 -5.00 -14.39
CA PRO A 80 1.62 -6.26 -14.10
C PRO A 80 3.14 -6.08 -14.16
N LEU A 81 3.85 -6.67 -13.21
CA LEU A 81 5.28 -6.57 -13.08
C LEU A 81 5.88 -7.97 -12.93
N SER A 82 7.05 -8.20 -13.52
CA SER A 82 7.86 -9.37 -13.19
C SER A 82 8.79 -9.05 -12.01
N LEU A 83 9.17 -10.06 -11.24
CA LEU A 83 10.16 -9.91 -10.17
C LEU A 83 11.46 -9.30 -10.70
N GLU A 84 11.89 -9.70 -11.90
CA GLU A 84 13.12 -9.27 -12.55
C GLU A 84 13.09 -7.79 -12.98
N ALA A 85 11.92 -7.18 -13.05
CA ALA A 85 11.77 -5.76 -13.38
C ALA A 85 11.86 -4.85 -12.14
N LEU A 86 11.77 -5.39 -10.91
CA LEU A 86 11.89 -4.60 -9.68
C LEU A 86 13.17 -3.74 -9.59
N PRO A 87 14.35 -4.19 -10.05
CA PRO A 87 15.55 -3.35 -10.06
C PRO A 87 15.43 -2.09 -10.93
N GLU A 88 14.53 -2.05 -11.90
CA GLU A 88 14.28 -0.86 -12.73
C GLU A 88 13.51 0.22 -11.94
N LEU A 89 12.83 -0.16 -10.86
CA LEU A 89 12.07 0.71 -9.96
C LEU A 89 12.83 1.03 -8.67
N ASN A 90 14.15 0.80 -8.65
CA ASN A 90 15.00 0.91 -7.46
C ASN A 90 15.24 2.35 -6.95
N GLU A 91 14.65 3.32 -7.62
CA GLU A 91 14.63 4.72 -7.17
C GLU A 91 13.58 5.00 -6.09
N ALA A 92 12.69 4.04 -5.78
CA ALA A 92 11.75 4.18 -4.68
C ALA A 92 12.47 4.25 -3.32
N ASP A 93 12.15 5.28 -2.54
CA ASP A 93 12.62 5.44 -1.17
C ASP A 93 11.84 4.54 -0.21
N HIS A 94 10.54 4.36 -0.48
CA HIS A 94 9.62 3.52 0.26
C HIS A 94 8.98 2.47 -0.66
N ILE A 95 8.84 1.23 -0.16
CA ILE A 95 8.09 0.18 -0.84
C ILE A 95 6.96 -0.29 0.07
N PHE A 96 5.73 -0.15 -0.39
CA PHE A 96 4.54 -0.70 0.26
C PHE A 96 4.11 -1.96 -0.48
N VAL A 97 4.13 -3.10 0.20
CA VAL A 97 3.75 -4.40 -0.35
C VAL A 97 2.41 -4.82 0.23
N LEU A 98 1.38 -4.75 -0.62
CA LEU A 98 0.02 -5.15 -0.35
C LEU A 98 -0.15 -6.65 -0.61
N GLY A 99 0.05 -7.44 0.44
CA GLY A 99 -0.13 -8.87 0.44
C GLY A 99 -1.59 -9.26 0.29
N TYR A 100 -1.87 -10.22 -0.59
CA TYR A 100 -3.13 -10.95 -0.58
C TYR A 100 -2.83 -12.44 -0.70
N SER A 101 -3.01 -13.16 0.39
CA SER A 101 -2.91 -14.62 0.37
C SER A 101 -4.31 -15.18 0.21
N MET A 102 -4.53 -15.90 -0.89
CA MET A 102 -5.57 -16.92 -0.92
C MET A 102 -5.02 -18.02 0.01
N GLY A 103 -5.35 -17.96 1.30
CA GLY A 103 -4.89 -18.94 2.27
C GLY A 103 -5.18 -20.37 1.81
N ASP A 104 -4.60 -21.35 2.48
CA ASP A 104 -5.07 -22.72 2.31
C ASP A 104 -6.55 -22.78 2.70
N GLU A 105 -7.44 -23.08 1.75
CA GLU A 105 -8.88 -23.18 2.00
C GLU A 105 -9.22 -24.22 3.09
N SER A 106 -8.27 -25.12 3.39
CA SER A 106 -8.38 -26.11 4.46
C SER A 106 -7.90 -25.62 5.84
N ALA A 107 -7.25 -24.45 5.92
CA ALA A 107 -6.84 -23.85 7.18
C ALA A 107 -8.04 -23.25 7.93
N GLN A 108 -8.08 -23.45 9.24
CA GLN A 108 -9.08 -22.79 10.10
C GLN A 108 -8.87 -21.28 10.02
N GLN A 109 -9.95 -20.53 9.74
CA GLN A 109 -9.92 -19.08 9.82
C GLN A 109 -9.61 -18.67 11.26
N PRO A 110 -8.66 -17.74 11.48
CA PRO A 110 -8.41 -17.21 12.81
C PRO A 110 -9.65 -16.53 13.38
N ASP A 111 -9.88 -16.71 14.68
CA ASP A 111 -10.91 -15.95 15.42
C ASP A 111 -10.50 -14.48 15.63
N ASP A 112 -9.21 -14.18 15.49
CA ASP A 112 -8.60 -12.87 15.68
C ASP A 112 -8.39 -12.16 14.32
N PRO A 113 -9.02 -10.99 14.08
CA PRO A 113 -8.83 -10.21 12.88
C PRO A 113 -7.36 -9.89 12.57
N ASP A 114 -6.53 -9.63 13.58
CA ASP A 114 -5.12 -9.26 13.35
C ASP A 114 -4.32 -10.45 12.80
N GLN A 115 -4.61 -11.66 13.28
CA GLN A 115 -4.02 -12.89 12.76
C GLN A 115 -4.47 -13.16 11.33
N LEU A 116 -5.73 -12.87 10.98
CA LEU A 116 -6.21 -12.97 9.61
C LEU A 116 -5.46 -12.02 8.69
N LEU A 117 -5.25 -10.76 9.10
CA LEU A 117 -4.51 -9.78 8.31
C LEU A 117 -3.03 -10.17 8.17
N GLN A 118 -2.41 -10.70 9.21
CA GLN A 118 -1.03 -11.20 9.15
C GLN A 118 -0.88 -12.40 8.21
N GLN A 119 -1.87 -13.30 8.16
CA GLN A 119 -1.87 -14.42 7.21
C GLN A 119 -1.94 -13.95 5.75
N GLN A 120 -2.53 -12.79 5.47
CA GLN A 120 -2.59 -12.21 4.13
C GLN A 120 -1.20 -11.79 3.61
N THR A 121 -0.29 -11.41 4.50
CA THR A 121 1.04 -10.91 4.13
C THR A 121 2.17 -11.92 4.35
N ALA A 122 1.99 -12.91 5.22
CA ALA A 122 3.05 -13.85 5.61
C ALA A 122 3.79 -14.51 4.43
N GLY A 123 3.06 -14.92 3.39
CA GLY A 123 3.67 -15.55 2.21
C GLY A 123 4.56 -14.60 1.41
N ILE A 124 4.10 -13.37 1.18
CA ILE A 124 4.87 -12.38 0.43
C ILE A 124 6.04 -11.81 1.26
N GLU A 125 5.86 -11.70 2.58
CA GLU A 125 6.94 -11.32 3.51
C GLU A 125 8.09 -12.33 3.49
N ALA A 126 7.77 -13.63 3.59
CA ALA A 126 8.77 -14.69 3.51
C ALA A 126 9.50 -14.68 2.16
N ASP A 127 8.74 -14.61 1.06
CA ASP A 127 9.33 -14.51 -0.28
C ASP A 127 10.27 -13.29 -0.40
N TRP A 128 9.87 -12.14 0.14
CA TRP A 128 10.67 -10.91 0.08
C TRP A 128 11.99 -11.04 0.84
N GLN A 129 11.96 -11.69 2.02
CA GLN A 129 13.15 -11.90 2.85
C GLN A 129 14.16 -12.86 2.19
N GLU A 130 13.67 -13.90 1.51
CA GLU A 130 14.52 -14.93 0.90
C GLU A 130 15.02 -14.56 -0.51
N ASN A 131 14.38 -13.62 -1.18
CA ASN A 131 14.66 -13.32 -2.58
C ASN A 131 15.80 -12.30 -2.77
N ALA A 132 16.85 -12.70 -3.50
CA ALA A 132 18.02 -11.86 -3.74
C ALA A 132 17.72 -10.55 -4.49
N ILE A 133 16.74 -10.53 -5.41
CA ILE A 133 16.35 -9.32 -6.15
C ILE A 133 15.69 -8.34 -5.18
N ALA A 134 14.70 -8.79 -4.41
CA ALA A 134 14.02 -7.97 -3.40
C ALA A 134 14.99 -7.42 -2.34
N GLN A 135 15.92 -8.26 -1.87
CA GLN A 135 16.96 -7.88 -0.91
C GLN A 135 18.02 -6.93 -1.50
N SER A 136 18.14 -6.85 -2.83
CA SER A 136 19.08 -5.94 -3.48
C SER A 136 18.59 -4.49 -3.54
N LEU A 137 17.30 -4.25 -3.36
CA LEU A 137 16.68 -2.93 -3.51
C LEU A 137 17.15 -1.93 -2.43
N SER A 138 17.24 -0.66 -2.80
CA SER A 138 17.69 0.44 -1.93
C SER A 138 16.78 0.59 -0.72
N ALA A 139 15.45 0.63 -0.93
CA ALA A 139 14.47 0.67 0.15
C ALA A 139 14.58 -0.53 1.09
N THR A 140 14.81 -1.74 0.58
CA THR A 140 15.03 -2.93 1.43
C THR A 140 16.25 -2.76 2.33
N LYS A 141 17.37 -2.30 1.77
CA LYS A 141 18.60 -2.04 2.54
C LYS A 141 18.45 -0.92 3.56
N ALA A 142 17.58 0.06 3.28
CA ALA A 142 17.25 1.16 4.17
C ALA A 142 16.16 0.82 5.21
N ASN A 143 15.66 -0.43 5.23
CA ASN A 143 14.54 -0.85 6.08
C ASN A 143 13.28 0.00 5.83
N GLN A 144 12.96 0.26 4.57
CA GLN A 144 11.83 1.06 4.09
C GLN A 144 10.82 0.23 3.28
N VAL A 145 10.69 -1.06 3.63
CA VAL A 145 9.69 -1.95 3.04
C VAL A 145 8.61 -2.23 4.08
N TYR A 146 7.36 -2.04 3.70
CA TYR A 146 6.21 -2.13 4.57
C TYR A 146 5.20 -3.12 4.01
N PHE A 147 4.79 -4.08 4.84
CA PHE A 147 3.80 -5.08 4.44
C PHE A 147 2.44 -4.74 5.02
N ARG A 148 1.43 -4.69 4.16
CA ARG A 148 0.03 -4.45 4.52
C ARG A 148 -0.88 -5.35 3.71
N THR A 149 -2.11 -5.51 4.15
CA THR A 149 -3.06 -6.31 3.40
C THR A 149 -3.70 -5.49 2.28
N TYR A 150 -3.77 -6.08 1.09
CA TYR A 150 -4.51 -5.51 -0.03
C TYR A 150 -6.00 -5.31 0.32
N LEU A 151 -6.56 -6.14 1.21
CA LEU A 151 -7.96 -6.05 1.61
C LEU A 151 -8.29 -4.69 2.25
N LEU A 152 -7.44 -4.18 3.14
CA LEU A 152 -7.68 -2.89 3.79
C LEU A 152 -7.37 -1.72 2.85
N TRP A 153 -6.26 -1.81 2.10
CA TRP A 153 -5.76 -0.69 1.31
C TRP A 153 -6.47 -0.49 -0.02
N ASN A 154 -7.05 -1.55 -0.59
CA ASN A 154 -7.69 -1.49 -1.90
C ASN A 154 -9.07 -2.19 -1.95
N GLY A 155 -9.48 -2.87 -0.87
CA GLY A 155 -10.80 -3.50 -0.76
C GLY A 155 -11.87 -2.62 -0.09
N LEU A 156 -11.48 -1.59 0.65
CA LEU A 156 -12.37 -0.68 1.38
C LEU A 156 -12.31 0.74 0.81
N ASN A 157 -12.85 0.94 -0.38
CA ASN A 157 -12.86 2.28 -1.00
C ASN A 157 -13.97 3.14 -0.38
N GLY A 158 -13.63 4.35 0.04
CA GLY A 158 -14.55 5.33 0.65
C GLY A 158 -14.04 5.85 2.01
N PRO A 159 -14.69 6.88 2.60
CA PRO A 159 -14.12 7.67 3.69
C PRO A 159 -13.58 6.89 4.89
N ILE A 160 -14.31 5.87 5.33
CA ILE A 160 -13.91 5.03 6.47
C ILE A 160 -12.65 4.23 6.12
N GLY A 161 -12.60 3.62 4.95
CA GLY A 161 -11.43 2.85 4.53
C GLY A 161 -10.23 3.74 4.26
N THR A 162 -10.43 4.94 3.68
CA THR A 162 -9.36 5.94 3.56
C THR A 162 -8.77 6.26 4.92
N ARG A 163 -9.60 6.56 5.92
CA ARG A 163 -9.16 6.88 7.27
C ARG A 163 -8.34 5.77 7.91
N LEU A 164 -8.70 4.50 7.68
CA LEU A 164 -7.91 3.35 8.14
C LEU A 164 -6.54 3.30 7.46
N VAL A 165 -6.48 3.51 6.14
CA VAL A 165 -5.21 3.57 5.39
C VAL A 165 -4.32 4.71 5.90
N LEU A 166 -4.87 5.90 6.08
CA LEU A 166 -4.16 7.06 6.63
C LEU A 166 -3.55 6.71 8.00
N GLN A 167 -4.33 6.13 8.91
CA GLN A 167 -3.86 5.72 10.24
C GLN A 167 -2.72 4.69 10.16
N GLU A 168 -2.80 3.71 9.26
CA GLU A 168 -1.73 2.73 9.11
C GLU A 168 -0.44 3.34 8.56
N ILE A 169 -0.54 4.24 7.57
CA ILE A 169 0.62 4.98 7.06
C ILE A 169 1.24 5.81 8.18
N GLU A 170 0.41 6.50 8.97
CA GLU A 170 0.89 7.34 10.09
C GLU A 170 1.66 6.52 11.11
N GLN A 171 1.13 5.36 11.50
CA GLN A 171 1.80 4.46 12.43
C GLN A 171 3.14 3.93 11.88
N MET A 172 3.21 3.60 10.59
CA MET A 172 4.43 3.08 9.97
C MET A 172 5.55 4.09 9.86
N LEU A 173 5.21 5.32 9.47
CA LEU A 173 6.19 6.33 9.10
C LEU A 173 6.60 7.20 10.29
N MET A 174 5.72 7.40 11.29
CA MET A 174 6.00 8.32 12.41
C MET A 174 6.43 7.65 13.71
N GLN A 175 6.19 6.35 13.94
CA GLN A 175 6.54 5.68 15.21
C GLN A 175 7.92 5.01 15.19
N ARG A 176 8.90 5.61 14.49
CA ARG A 176 10.27 5.10 14.38
C ARG A 176 11.20 5.66 15.45
#